data_AF-I3S9R5-F1
#
_entry.id   AF-I3S9R5-F1
#
_cell.length_a   1.000
_cell.length_b   1.000
_cell.length_c   1.000
_cell.angle_alpha   90.00
_cell.angle_beta   90.00
_cell.angle_gamma   90.00
#
_symmetry.space_group_name_H-M   'P 1'
#
loop_
_entity.id
_entity.type
_entity.pdbx_description
1 polymer ?
#
loop_
_entity_poly.entity_id
_entity_poly.type
_entity_poly.pdbx_seq_one_letter_code
_entity_poly.pdbx_strand_id
1 'polypeptide(L)'
;MRATNFLRVLNKQFLGIAGDAANAVTNKLKSPSPPAPARKPAFIDAFLYKMKKNPELLKNKQIWSRRSTILPEFVDSHVRIYNGKTFIRCKITEGKVGHKFGEFALTRKRKAKDQPNAKVKQLKKKK
;
A
#
# COMPACT_ATOMS: atom_id res chain seq x y z
N MET A 1 -6.63 79.17 41.28
CA MET A 1 -5.33 78.73 41.87
C MET A 1 -5.03 77.36 41.27
N ARG A 2 -4.24 77.28 40.19
CA ARG A 2 -2.83 76.78 40.17
C ARG A 2 -2.74 75.30 40.59
N ALA A 3 -2.23 74.35 39.80
CA ALA A 3 -1.16 74.43 38.82
C ALA A 3 -1.36 73.47 37.63
N THR A 4 -0.84 73.94 36.51
CA THR A 4 -0.63 73.31 35.21
C THR A 4 0.33 72.12 35.26
N ASN A 5 0.13 71.21 34.30
CA ASN A 5 1.14 70.48 33.53
C ASN A 5 2.59 70.74 33.97
N PHE A 6 3.33 69.71 34.38
CA PHE A 6 4.71 69.47 33.96
C PHE A 6 5.15 68.09 34.50
N LEU A 7 5.84 67.31 33.66
CA LEU A 7 6.45 66.01 33.93
C LEU A 7 5.52 64.78 34.08
N ARG A 8 5.09 64.24 32.93
CA ARG A 8 5.31 62.82 32.60
C ARG A 8 5.16 62.55 31.09
N VAL A 9 5.86 63.33 30.27
CA VAL A 9 6.02 63.10 28.81
C VAL A 9 7.32 62.35 28.48
N LEU A 10 8.17 62.03 29.45
CA LEU A 10 9.44 61.36 29.20
C LEU A 10 9.52 60.03 29.94
N ASN A 11 8.88 59.00 29.41
CA ASN A 11 9.54 57.70 29.14
C ASN A 11 8.56 56.75 28.42
N LYS A 12 8.28 57.06 27.15
CA LYS A 12 7.61 56.14 26.21
C LYS A 12 8.52 55.86 25.00
N GLN A 13 9.80 55.69 25.27
CA GLN A 13 10.71 54.89 24.45
C GLN A 13 11.50 54.01 25.43
N PHE A 14 11.69 52.74 25.08
CA PHE A 14 12.38 51.70 25.87
C PHE A 14 11.60 51.04 27.01
N LEU A 15 10.57 50.26 26.64
CA LEU A 15 10.48 48.87 27.11
C LEU A 15 9.60 48.05 26.14
N GLY A 16 10.09 47.87 24.92
CA GLY A 16 9.82 46.63 24.19
C GLY A 16 10.79 45.56 24.70
N ILE A 17 10.45 44.28 24.53
CA ILE A 17 11.14 43.04 25.01
C ILE A 17 10.51 42.55 26.34
N ALA A 18 9.93 41.35 26.47
CA ALA A 18 9.75 40.22 25.56
C ALA A 18 8.57 39.36 26.06
N GLY A 19 7.51 39.24 25.25
CA GLY A 19 6.43 38.27 25.46
C GLY A 19 6.68 36.89 24.80
N ASP A 20 7.79 36.71 24.07
CA ASP A 20 7.90 35.62 23.09
C ASP A 20 8.95 34.54 23.44
N ALA A 21 9.58 34.58 24.61
CA ALA A 21 10.67 33.65 24.95
C ALA A 21 10.20 32.28 25.46
N ALA A 22 8.98 32.17 26.00
CA ALA A 22 8.48 30.92 26.59
C ALA A 22 8.15 29.85 25.54
N ASN A 23 7.64 30.25 24.37
CA ASN A 23 7.29 29.33 23.28
C ASN A 23 8.51 28.89 22.43
N ALA A 24 9.66 29.56 22.57
CA ALA A 24 10.89 29.17 21.89
C ALA A 24 11.61 28.01 22.61
N VAL A 25 11.46 27.91 23.94
CA VAL A 25 12.11 26.86 24.75
C VAL A 25 11.35 25.53 24.68
N THR A 26 10.01 25.58 24.62
CA THR A 26 9.17 24.37 24.52
C THR A 26 9.34 23.64 23.18
N ASN A 27 9.61 24.37 22.10
CA ASN A 27 9.91 23.79 20.79
C ASN A 27 11.33 23.23 20.67
N LYS A 28 12.21 23.49 21.65
CA LYS A 28 13.61 23.03 21.63
C LYS A 28 13.83 21.68 22.31
N LEU A 29 12.79 21.13 22.95
CA LEU A 29 12.85 19.85 23.66
C LEU A 29 12.04 18.72 23.00
N LYS A 30 11.47 18.94 21.81
CA LYS A 30 10.86 17.85 21.05
C LYS A 30 11.93 17.14 20.23
N SER A 31 12.48 16.07 20.80
CA SER A 31 13.34 15.15 20.05
C SER A 31 12.61 14.68 18.78
N PRO A 32 13.26 14.67 17.61
CA PRO A 32 12.65 14.15 16.40
C PRO A 32 12.33 12.67 16.64
N SER A 33 11.07 12.29 16.48
CA SER A 33 10.67 10.89 16.50
C SER A 33 11.48 10.12 15.45
N PRO A 34 11.96 8.90 15.74
CA PRO A 34 12.72 8.12 14.78
C PRO A 34 11.92 7.94 13.48
N PRO A 35 12.56 8.06 12.31
CA PRO A 35 11.86 7.85 11.05
C PRO A 35 11.29 6.44 11.03
N ALA A 36 10.03 6.30 10.60
CA ALA A 36 9.41 4.99 10.43
C ALA A 36 10.30 4.12 9.52
N PRO A 37 10.41 2.80 9.77
CA PRO A 37 11.26 1.93 8.97
C PRO A 37 10.85 2.02 7.50
N ALA A 38 11.80 2.38 6.63
CA ALA A 38 11.58 2.46 5.20
C ALA A 38 11.07 1.11 4.68
N ARG A 39 9.86 1.10 4.11
CA ARG A 39 9.28 -0.12 3.53
C ARG A 39 10.09 -0.52 2.31
N LYS A 40 10.46 -1.80 2.22
CA LYS A 40 11.17 -2.34 1.06
C LYS A 40 10.32 -2.14 -0.21
N PRO A 41 10.93 -1.76 -1.35
CA PRO A 41 10.19 -1.59 -2.59
C PRO A 41 9.55 -2.91 -3.03
N ALA A 42 8.52 -2.81 -3.87
CA ALA A 42 7.83 -3.97 -4.41
C ALA A 42 8.83 -4.90 -5.12
N PHE A 43 8.92 -6.14 -4.65
CA PHE A 43 9.82 -7.13 -5.23
C PHE A 43 9.27 -7.66 -6.56
N ILE A 44 10.14 -7.74 -7.56
CA ILE A 44 9.88 -8.36 -8.88
C ILE A 44 11.10 -9.17 -9.28
N ASP A 45 10.87 -10.37 -9.79
CA ASP A 45 11.94 -11.23 -10.29
C ASP A 45 12.57 -10.72 -11.58
N ALA A 46 13.85 -11.02 -11.80
CA ALA A 46 14.61 -10.53 -12.94
C ALA A 46 13.98 -10.93 -14.28
N PHE A 47 13.43 -12.16 -14.38
CA PHE A 47 12.79 -12.62 -15.61
C PHE A 47 11.49 -11.86 -15.91
N LEU A 48 10.69 -11.54 -14.88
CA LEU A 48 9.47 -10.74 -15.04
C LEU A 48 9.80 -9.28 -15.35
N TYR A 49 10.84 -8.75 -14.72
CA TYR A 49 11.32 -7.40 -14.98
C TYR A 49 11.75 -7.21 -16.44
N LYS A 50 12.40 -8.21 -17.04
CA LYS A 50 12.77 -8.18 -18.48
C LYS A 50 11.56 -8.21 -19.41
N MET A 51 10.48 -8.90 -19.04
CA MET A 51 9.28 -9.04 -19.87
C MET A 51 8.26 -7.91 -19.69
N LYS A 52 8.52 -7.01 -18.74
CA LYS A 52 7.68 -5.85 -18.39
C LYS A 52 7.16 -5.07 -19.60
N LYS A 53 8.02 -4.78 -20.59
CA LYS A 53 7.68 -3.98 -21.78
C LYS A 53 7.01 -4.77 -22.92
N ASN A 54 7.01 -6.10 -22.85
CA ASN A 54 6.63 -6.98 -23.95
C ASN A 54 5.43 -7.85 -23.54
N PRO A 55 4.18 -7.37 -23.70
CA PRO A 55 2.99 -8.09 -23.27
C PRO A 55 2.82 -9.44 -23.99
N GLU A 56 3.26 -9.54 -25.24
CA GLU A 56 3.21 -10.78 -26.03
C GLU A 56 4.04 -11.92 -25.40
N LEU A 57 5.21 -11.60 -24.83
CA LEU A 57 6.06 -12.60 -24.16
C LEU A 57 5.48 -13.08 -22.82
N LEU A 58 4.56 -12.29 -22.27
CA LEU A 58 3.89 -12.59 -21.00
C LEU A 58 2.66 -13.49 -21.21
N LYS A 59 2.04 -13.47 -22.40
CA LYS A 59 0.90 -14.33 -22.72
C LYS A 59 1.27 -15.80 -22.50
N ASN A 60 0.48 -16.45 -21.66
CA ASN A 60 0.61 -17.85 -21.24
C ASN A 60 1.95 -18.21 -20.58
N LYS A 61 2.73 -17.23 -20.10
CA LYS A 61 4.02 -17.49 -19.48
C LYS A 61 3.89 -18.25 -18.16
N GLN A 62 4.79 -19.22 -17.97
CA GLN A 62 4.95 -19.94 -16.70
C GLN A 62 5.71 -19.07 -15.71
N ILE A 63 5.09 -18.83 -14.55
CA ILE A 63 5.62 -18.02 -13.45
C ILE A 63 5.90 -18.94 -12.27
N TRP A 64 7.18 -19.11 -11.95
CA TRP A 64 7.62 -19.79 -10.73
C TRP A 64 7.68 -18.83 -9.53
N SER A 65 7.98 -17.55 -9.79
CA SER A 65 8.18 -16.55 -8.75
C SER A 65 6.86 -16.01 -8.19
N ARG A 66 6.35 -16.70 -7.18
CA ARG A 66 5.12 -16.33 -6.45
C ARG A 66 5.25 -15.06 -5.61
N ARG A 67 6.47 -14.66 -5.26
CA ARG A 67 6.79 -13.48 -4.44
C ARG A 67 6.71 -12.15 -5.20
N SER A 68 6.73 -12.22 -6.53
CA SER A 68 6.73 -11.07 -7.42
C SER A 68 5.39 -10.34 -7.39
N THR A 69 5.47 -9.02 -7.43
CA THR A 69 4.33 -8.10 -7.39
C THR A 69 3.78 -7.89 -8.80
N ILE A 70 2.46 -7.83 -8.94
CA ILE A 70 1.79 -7.57 -10.21
C ILE A 70 1.88 -6.08 -10.52
N LEU A 71 2.54 -5.77 -11.63
CA LEU A 71 2.63 -4.42 -12.18
C LEU A 71 1.40 -4.07 -13.03
N PRO A 72 1.09 -2.77 -13.20
CA PRO A 72 0.04 -2.32 -14.11
C PRO A 72 0.29 -2.74 -15.56
N GLU A 73 1.55 -2.93 -15.94
CA GLU A 73 1.93 -3.35 -17.30
C GLU A 73 1.58 -4.81 -17.62
N PHE A 74 1.22 -5.60 -16.59
CA PHE A 74 0.80 -6.99 -16.77
C PHE A 74 -0.72 -7.15 -16.91
N VAL A 75 -1.47 -6.05 -16.89
CA VAL A 75 -2.94 -6.07 -17.04
C VAL A 75 -3.33 -6.67 -18.39
N ASP A 76 -4.47 -7.36 -18.42
CA ASP A 76 -5.02 -8.10 -19.56
C ASP A 76 -4.20 -9.27 -20.10
N SER A 77 -3.09 -9.60 -19.44
CA SER A 77 -2.32 -10.80 -19.76
C SER A 77 -2.86 -12.04 -19.05
N HIS A 78 -2.79 -13.19 -19.72
CA HIS A 78 -3.01 -14.49 -19.12
C HIS A 78 -1.69 -15.11 -18.70
N VAL A 79 -1.53 -15.46 -17.43
CA VAL A 79 -0.30 -16.08 -16.90
C VAL A 79 -0.58 -17.43 -16.27
N ARG A 80 0.44 -18.28 -16.16
CA ARG A 80 0.37 -19.60 -15.54
C ARG A 80 1.22 -19.60 -14.28
N ILE A 81 0.59 -19.56 -13.10
CA ILE A 81 1.28 -19.41 -11.82
C ILE A 81 1.52 -20.78 -11.20
N TYR A 82 2.75 -21.06 -10.77
CA TYR A 82 3.10 -22.34 -10.17
C TYR A 82 2.55 -22.46 -8.73
N ASN A 83 1.88 -23.57 -8.47
CA ASN A 83 1.23 -23.82 -7.20
C ASN A 83 1.97 -24.80 -6.26
N GLY A 84 3.17 -25.26 -6.65
CA GLY A 84 3.89 -26.32 -5.94
C GLY A 84 3.63 -27.73 -6.50
N LYS A 85 2.70 -27.88 -7.44
CA LYS A 85 2.46 -29.14 -8.18
C LYS A 85 2.17 -28.88 -9.65
N THR A 86 1.18 -28.05 -9.91
CA THR A 86 0.75 -27.68 -11.26
C THR A 86 0.72 -26.17 -11.44
N PHE A 87 0.56 -25.73 -12.68
CA PHE A 87 0.35 -24.32 -12.99
C PHE A 87 -1.13 -23.98 -13.09
N ILE A 88 -1.54 -22.89 -12.44
CA ILE A 88 -2.91 -22.36 -12.48
C ILE A 88 -2.93 -21.20 -13.47
N ARG A 89 -3.82 -21.27 -14.47
CA ARG A 89 -4.03 -20.18 -15.41
C ARG A 89 -4.85 -19.07 -14.74
N CYS A 90 -4.33 -17.85 -14.77
CA CYS A 90 -4.95 -16.67 -14.17
C CYS A 90 -4.94 -15.52 -15.18
N LYS A 91 -6.09 -14.89 -15.42
CA LYS A 91 -6.17 -13.61 -16.14
C LYS A 91 -5.84 -12.48 -15.16
N ILE A 92 -4.93 -11.59 -15.52
CA ILE A 92 -4.60 -10.42 -14.70
C ILE A 92 -5.60 -9.31 -15.03
N THR A 93 -6.28 -8.81 -13.99
CA THR A 93 -7.20 -7.67 -14.05
C THR A 93 -6.60 -6.52 -13.26
N GLU A 94 -7.08 -5.29 -13.47
CA GLU A 94 -6.57 -4.09 -12.79
C GLU A 94 -6.63 -4.20 -11.26
N GLY A 95 -7.70 -4.80 -10.71
CA GLY A 95 -7.83 -5.06 -9.27
C GLY A 95 -6.80 -6.04 -8.68
N LYS A 96 -5.94 -6.64 -9.50
CA LYS A 96 -4.82 -7.50 -9.04
C LYS A 96 -3.49 -6.75 -8.97
N VAL A 97 -3.42 -5.53 -9.48
CA VAL A 97 -2.20 -4.70 -9.43
C VAL A 97 -1.86 -4.40 -7.97
N GLY A 98 -0.58 -4.51 -7.62
CA GLY A 98 -0.10 -4.35 -6.23
C GLY A 98 -0.15 -5.62 -5.38
N HIS A 99 -0.89 -6.64 -5.79
CA HIS A 99 -0.89 -7.96 -5.15
C HIS A 99 0.27 -8.83 -5.65
N LYS A 100 0.56 -9.92 -4.93
CA LYS A 100 1.56 -10.91 -5.37
C LYS A 100 0.92 -12.02 -6.20
N PHE A 101 1.67 -12.56 -7.16
CA PHE A 101 1.21 -13.71 -7.96
C PHE A 101 0.81 -14.91 -7.09
N GLY A 102 1.50 -15.12 -5.96
CA GLY A 102 1.21 -16.21 -5.03
C GLY A 102 -0.17 -16.16 -4.39
N GLU A 103 -0.82 -15.00 -4.31
CA GLU A 103 -2.17 -14.84 -3.73
C GLU A 103 -3.24 -15.47 -4.61
N PHE A 104 -3.00 -15.53 -5.92
CA PHE A 104 -3.93 -16.08 -6.90
C PHE A 104 -3.70 -17.57 -7.20
N ALA A 105 -2.76 -18.23 -6.49
CA ALA A 105 -2.44 -19.64 -6.64
C ALA A 105 -2.52 -20.37 -5.29
N LEU A 106 -3.69 -20.92 -4.98
CA LEU A 106 -3.98 -21.62 -3.72
C LEU A 106 -3.26 -22.97 -3.61
N THR A 107 -2.31 -23.10 -2.68
CA THR A 107 -1.46 -24.32 -2.53
C THR A 107 -2.17 -25.50 -1.91
N ARG A 108 -3.09 -25.24 -0.97
CA ARG A 108 -3.80 -26.29 -0.25
C ARG A 108 -5.22 -26.45 -0.78
N LYS A 109 -5.64 -27.70 -0.93
CA LYS A 109 -7.05 -28.03 -1.20
C LYS A 109 -7.88 -27.56 -0.01
N ARG A 110 -8.96 -26.84 -0.28
CA ARG A 110 -9.96 -26.55 0.76
C ARG A 110 -10.63 -27.87 1.15
N LYS A 111 -10.69 -28.16 2.44
CA LYS A 111 -11.53 -29.26 2.93
C LYS A 111 -12.98 -28.83 2.74
N ALA A 112 -13.79 -29.68 2.10
CA ALA A 112 -15.23 -29.47 2.09
C ALA A 112 -15.70 -29.50 3.55
N LYS A 113 -16.47 -28.48 3.97
CA LYS A 113 -17.27 -28.63 5.18
C LYS A 113 -18.42 -29.54 4.79
N ASP A 114 -18.66 -30.59 5.57
CA ASP A 114 -19.81 -31.48 5.37
C ASP A 114 -21.07 -30.64 5.43
N GLN A 115 -21.66 -30.36 4.27
CA GLN A 115 -22.98 -29.77 4.19
C GLN A 115 -23.98 -30.92 4.40
N PRO A 116 -24.93 -30.82 5.35
CA PRO A 116 -26.00 -31.79 5.43
C PRO A 116 -26.73 -31.81 4.08
N ASN A 117 -26.91 -33.01 3.56
CA ASN A 117 -27.25 -33.32 2.17
C ASN A 117 -28.57 -32.65 1.71
N ALA A 118 -28.50 -31.44 1.16
CA ALA A 118 -29.63 -30.83 0.47
C ALA A 118 -29.81 -31.53 -0.87
N LYS A 119 -30.75 -32.47 -0.94
CA LYS A 119 -31.12 -33.26 -2.13
C LYS A 119 -31.41 -32.33 -3.32
N VAL A 120 -30.43 -32.09 -4.19
CA VAL A 120 -30.68 -31.48 -5.49
C VAL A 120 -31.34 -32.53 -6.37
N LYS A 121 -32.68 -32.51 -6.43
CA LYS A 121 -33.47 -33.30 -7.39
C LYS A 121 -33.06 -32.86 -8.80
N GLN A 122 -32.23 -33.66 -9.47
CA GLN A 122 -31.99 -33.50 -10.90
C GLN A 122 -33.28 -33.87 -11.64
N LEU A 123 -34.02 -32.88 -12.17
CA LEU A 123 -35.05 -33.15 -13.16
C LEU A 123 -34.34 -33.66 -14.42
N LYS A 124 -34.41 -34.97 -14.65
CA LYS A 124 -34.08 -35.58 -15.94
C LYS A 124 -35.03 -35.00 -16.99
N LYS A 125 -34.54 -34.09 -17.85
CA LYS A 125 -35.27 -33.75 -19.08
C LYS A 125 -35.34 -35.00 -19.95
N LYS A 126 -36.56 -35.48 -20.18
CA LYS A 126 -36.88 -36.60 -21.05
C LYS A 126 -37.56 -36.02 -22.30
N LYS A 127 -36.82 -35.93 -23.41
CA LYS A 127 -37.25 -36.16 -24.79
C LYS A 127 -36.10 -35.84 -25.73
#